data_AF-M0DYN8-F1
#
_entry.id   AF-M0DYN8-F1
#
_cell.length_a   1.000
_cell.length_b   1.000
_cell.length_c   1.000
_cell.angle_alpha   90.00
_cell.angle_beta   90.00
_cell.angle_gamma   90.00
#
_symmetry.space_group_name_H-M   'P 1'
#
loop_
_entity.id
_entity.type
_entity.pdbx_description
1 polymer ?
#
loop_
_entity_poly.entity_id
_entity_poly.type
_entity_poly.pdbx_seq_one_letter_code
_entity_poly.pdbx_strand_id
1 'polypeptide(L)'
;MERPNDIGAATAESSADSRSGPTSSRVEWLLVAGLLAVPMAVVPGEGDATLVSLWGFVTLGGDGAAGVTGYPVWAYFLDQPRPFATLPPSIRAWPLAVGFHLIAAASATAGVAFGREDRRVTGGLLALAAAATLWVAAGLGVRFGVGATAGWLAVLPVGALATLAVGLVAYGADLRRIVAA
;
A
#
# COMPACT_ATOMS: atom_id res chain seq x y z
N MET A 1 -57.47 -16.47 23.92
CA MET A 1 -57.71 -15.22 23.17
C MET A 1 -56.87 -14.16 23.85
N GLU A 2 -55.81 -13.58 23.33
CA GLU A 2 -55.12 -13.65 22.04
C GLU A 2 -53.80 -12.87 22.29
N ARG A 3 -52.63 -13.36 21.84
CA ARG A 3 -51.47 -12.49 21.58
C ARG A 3 -51.64 -11.95 20.17
N PRO A 4 -51.42 -10.65 19.91
CA PRO A 4 -50.14 -10.20 19.29
C PRO A 4 -49.78 -8.73 19.67
N ASN A 5 -48.60 -8.12 19.48
CA ASN A 5 -47.52 -8.25 18.49
C ASN A 5 -46.23 -7.64 19.08
N ASP A 6 -45.18 -8.46 19.22
CA ASP A 6 -43.77 -8.05 19.31
C ASP A 6 -43.14 -8.24 17.92
N ILE A 7 -43.34 -7.32 16.97
CA ILE A 7 -42.62 -7.33 15.70
C ILE A 7 -42.42 -5.89 15.23
N GLY A 8 -41.28 -5.27 15.56
CA GLY A 8 -40.98 -3.95 15.02
C GLY A 8 -39.62 -3.35 15.35
N ALA A 9 -38.97 -3.72 16.46
CA ALA A 9 -37.76 -3.01 16.90
C ALA A 9 -36.44 -3.79 16.72
N ALA A 10 -36.46 -5.09 16.38
CA ALA A 10 -35.28 -5.94 16.51
C ALA A 10 -34.39 -6.09 15.25
N THR A 11 -34.70 -5.43 14.12
CA THR A 11 -34.02 -5.71 12.83
C THR A 11 -33.07 -4.63 12.33
N ALA A 12 -32.87 -3.51 13.02
CA ALA A 12 -31.98 -2.45 12.55
C ALA A 12 -30.59 -2.43 13.21
N GLU A 13 -30.39 -3.04 14.37
CA GLU A 13 -29.13 -2.92 15.13
C GLU A 13 -28.13 -4.07 14.90
N SER A 14 -28.51 -5.14 14.20
CA SER A 14 -27.73 -6.39 14.12
C SER A 14 -26.81 -6.52 12.90
N SER A 15 -26.43 -5.43 12.23
CA SER A 15 -25.56 -5.50 11.01
C SER A 15 -24.32 -4.61 11.04
N ALA A 16 -24.12 -3.82 12.11
CA ALA A 16 -22.95 -2.97 12.25
C ALA A 16 -21.84 -3.58 13.11
N ASP A 17 -22.17 -4.49 14.03
CA ASP A 17 -21.25 -4.94 15.09
C ASP A 17 -20.40 -6.19 14.73
N SER A 18 -20.66 -6.80 13.57
CA SER A 18 -20.01 -8.06 13.15
C SER A 18 -18.69 -7.90 12.40
N ARG A 19 -18.20 -6.66 12.19
CA ARG A 19 -17.06 -6.40 11.28
C ARG A 19 -15.69 -6.25 11.94
N SER A 20 -15.60 -6.23 13.27
CA SER A 20 -14.32 -5.99 13.96
C SER A 20 -13.88 -7.21 14.77
N GLY A 21 -13.41 -8.25 14.09
CA GLY A 21 -12.70 -9.33 14.77
C GLY A 21 -11.40 -8.82 15.43
N PRO A 22 -10.89 -9.48 16.49
CA PRO A 22 -9.69 -9.04 17.19
C PRO A 22 -8.42 -9.08 16.32
N THR A 23 -8.42 -9.83 15.21
CA THR A 23 -7.28 -9.99 14.30
C THR A 23 -7.73 -9.97 12.83
N SER A 24 -6.77 -9.90 11.91
CA SER A 24 -6.99 -9.99 10.47
C SER A 24 -7.60 -11.32 10.05
N SER A 25 -8.64 -11.26 9.22
CA SER A 25 -9.12 -12.41 8.46
C SER A 25 -8.10 -12.83 7.40
N ARG A 26 -8.25 -14.04 6.87
CA ARG A 26 -7.39 -14.52 5.76
C ARG A 26 -7.46 -13.61 4.52
N VAL A 27 -8.62 -13.02 4.25
CA VAL A 27 -8.80 -12.10 3.12
C VAL A 27 -8.03 -10.81 3.36
N GLU A 28 -8.12 -10.23 4.54
CA GLU A 28 -7.39 -9.01 4.90
C GLU A 28 -5.87 -9.25 4.87
N TRP A 29 -5.41 -10.38 5.41
CA TRP A 29 -4.02 -10.79 5.30
C TRP A 29 -3.56 -10.93 3.84
N LEU A 30 -4.35 -11.59 2.98
CA LEU A 30 -4.03 -11.71 1.55
C LEU A 30 -3.98 -10.34 0.87
N LEU A 31 -4.87 -9.41 1.22
CA LEU A 31 -4.84 -8.04 0.69
C LEU A 31 -3.55 -7.33 1.11
N VAL A 32 -3.20 -7.36 2.40
CA VAL A 32 -1.97 -6.73 2.92
C VAL A 32 -0.71 -7.36 2.31
N ALA A 33 -0.64 -8.68 2.25
CA ALA A 33 0.47 -9.38 1.62
C ALA A 33 0.55 -9.09 0.12
N GLY A 34 -0.60 -9.02 -0.56
CA GLY A 34 -0.70 -8.68 -1.98
C GLY A 34 -0.16 -7.29 -2.32
N LEU A 35 -0.25 -6.32 -1.40
CA LEU A 35 0.35 -4.99 -1.58
C LEU A 35 1.87 -5.03 -1.80
N LEU A 36 2.56 -6.08 -1.33
CA LEU A 36 4.00 -6.26 -1.58
C LEU A 36 4.33 -6.47 -3.06
N ALA A 37 3.37 -6.94 -3.85
CA ALA A 37 3.51 -7.14 -5.29
C ALA A 37 3.01 -5.94 -6.11
N VAL A 38 2.29 -5.00 -5.50
CA VAL A 38 1.72 -3.85 -6.20
C VAL A 38 2.84 -2.84 -6.54
N PRO A 39 2.95 -2.38 -7.79
CA PRO A 39 3.85 -1.30 -8.14
C PRO A 39 3.55 -0.04 -7.33
N MET A 40 4.56 0.53 -6.69
CA MET A 40 4.48 1.81 -6.00
C MET A 40 4.00 2.92 -6.94
N ALA A 41 4.57 2.97 -8.14
CA ALA A 41 4.20 3.92 -9.17
C ALA A 41 4.36 3.35 -10.59
N VAL A 42 3.59 3.88 -11.53
CA VAL A 42 3.75 3.59 -12.96
C VAL A 42 4.17 4.87 -13.67
N VAL A 43 5.25 4.82 -14.41
CA VAL A 43 5.76 5.92 -15.24
C VAL A 43 5.50 5.55 -16.71
N PRO A 44 4.53 6.21 -17.38
CA PRO A 44 4.28 5.98 -18.80
C PRO A 44 5.42 6.54 -19.65
N GLY A 45 5.84 5.80 -20.68
CA GLY A 45 6.77 6.22 -21.73
C GLY A 45 6.14 6.06 -23.12
N GLU A 46 6.83 6.57 -24.15
CA GLU A 46 6.40 6.45 -25.55
C GLU A 46 6.56 4.99 -26.03
N GLY A 47 5.59 4.14 -25.73
CA GLY A 47 5.55 2.72 -26.10
C GLY A 47 5.85 1.76 -24.95
N ASP A 48 6.62 2.21 -23.95
CA ASP A 48 7.08 1.40 -22.83
C ASP A 48 6.61 1.96 -21.48
N ALA A 49 6.27 1.10 -20.53
CA ALA A 49 5.87 1.53 -19.18
C ALA A 49 6.89 1.06 -18.14
N THR A 50 7.38 1.99 -17.31
CA THR A 50 8.25 1.62 -16.18
C THR A 50 7.44 1.50 -14.90
N LEU A 51 7.39 0.31 -14.34
CA LEU A 51 6.85 0.02 -13.02
C LEU A 51 7.94 0.26 -11.97
N VAL A 52 7.67 1.18 -11.06
CA VAL A 52 8.46 1.38 -9.85
C VAL A 52 7.82 0.53 -8.77
N SER A 53 8.53 -0.47 -8.25
CA SER A 53 8.05 -1.38 -7.21
C SER A 53 8.77 -1.18 -5.87
N LEU A 54 8.35 -1.88 -4.82
CA LEU A 54 9.09 -1.94 -3.55
C LEU A 54 10.48 -2.57 -3.72
N TRP A 55 10.67 -3.40 -4.75
CA TRP A 55 11.84 -4.25 -4.93
C TRP A 55 12.81 -3.74 -5.98
N GLY A 56 12.45 -2.69 -6.72
CA GLY A 56 13.22 -2.17 -7.84
C GLY A 56 12.34 -1.70 -8.99
N PHE A 57 12.94 -1.56 -10.16
CA PHE A 57 12.29 -1.10 -11.38
C PHE A 57 12.01 -2.28 -12.32
N VAL A 58 10.87 -2.24 -13.01
CA VAL A 58 10.53 -3.17 -14.08
C VAL A 58 10.03 -2.37 -15.27
N THR A 59 10.75 -2.40 -16.38
CA THR A 59 10.33 -1.76 -17.64
C THR A 59 9.66 -2.79 -18.53
N LEU A 60 8.46 -2.47 -19.00
CA LEU A 60 7.68 -3.25 -19.95
C LEU A 60 7.87 -2.65 -21.35
N GLY A 61 8.31 -3.46 -22.32
CA GLY A 61 8.42 -3.12 -23.74
C GLY A 61 9.85 -3.09 -24.34
N GLY A 62 10.90 -3.32 -23.55
CA GLY A 62 12.31 -3.23 -24.01
C GLY A 62 12.92 -4.52 -24.57
N ASP A 63 14.17 -4.48 -25.04
CA ASP A 63 14.89 -5.58 -25.75
C ASP A 63 15.22 -6.84 -24.89
N GLY A 64 14.68 -6.94 -23.68
CA GLY A 64 14.94 -8.03 -22.73
C GLY A 64 14.29 -9.36 -23.12
N ALA A 65 14.67 -10.44 -22.43
CA ALA A 65 14.04 -11.75 -22.59
C ALA A 65 12.55 -11.64 -22.22
N ALA A 66 11.67 -11.64 -23.23
CA ALA A 66 10.23 -11.41 -23.15
C ALA A 66 9.75 -9.95 -23.04
N GLY A 67 10.56 -8.96 -23.43
CA GLY A 67 10.11 -7.57 -23.42
C GLY A 67 10.20 -6.89 -22.05
N VAL A 68 10.83 -7.53 -21.05
CA VAL A 68 10.85 -7.07 -19.66
C VAL A 68 12.28 -6.90 -19.17
N THR A 69 12.60 -5.72 -18.65
CA THR A 69 13.90 -5.43 -18.02
C THR A 69 13.70 -5.09 -16.56
N GLY A 70 14.36 -5.83 -15.67
CA GLY A 70 14.27 -5.63 -14.21
C GLY A 70 15.59 -5.11 -13.62
N TYR A 71 15.51 -4.10 -12.75
CA TYR A 71 16.66 -3.61 -11.99
C TYR A 71 16.33 -3.59 -10.49
N PRO A 72 16.86 -4.55 -9.70
CA PRO A 72 16.52 -4.66 -8.29
C PRO A 72 17.13 -3.50 -7.50
N VAL A 73 16.41 -3.04 -6.47
CA VAL A 73 16.82 -1.92 -5.63
C VAL A 73 18.16 -2.17 -4.93
N TRP A 74 18.46 -3.44 -4.61
CA TRP A 74 19.75 -3.79 -4.00
C TRP A 74 20.91 -3.60 -4.96
N ALA A 75 20.74 -3.88 -6.26
CA ALA A 75 21.76 -3.60 -7.27
C ALA A 75 22.03 -2.09 -7.36
N TYR A 76 20.98 -1.26 -7.29
CA TYR A 76 21.14 0.21 -7.24
C TYR A 76 22.06 0.67 -6.10
N PHE A 77 21.84 0.15 -4.90
CA PHE A 77 22.64 0.51 -3.72
C PHE A 77 24.06 -0.07 -3.74
N LEU A 78 24.25 -1.23 -4.38
CA LEU A 78 25.57 -1.86 -4.53
C LEU A 78 26.41 -1.18 -5.63
N ASP A 79 25.80 -0.79 -6.74
CA ASP A 79 26.46 -0.16 -7.89
C ASP A 79 26.81 1.31 -7.63
N GLN A 80 26.09 1.99 -6.74
CA GLN A 80 26.32 3.40 -6.41
C GLN A 80 26.73 3.55 -4.93
N PRO A 81 28.03 3.50 -4.60
CA PRO A 81 28.55 3.77 -3.25
C PRO A 81 28.53 5.28 -2.94
N ARG A 82 27.38 5.93 -3.18
CA ARG A 82 27.14 7.31 -2.78
C ARG A 82 26.51 7.32 -1.39
N PRO A 83 26.88 8.27 -0.51
CA PRO A 83 26.24 8.36 0.80
C PRO A 83 24.73 8.53 0.64
N PHE A 84 23.94 7.76 1.39
CA PHE A 84 22.46 7.78 1.32
C PHE A 84 21.88 9.20 1.47
N ALA A 85 22.54 10.06 2.24
CA ALA A 85 22.15 11.46 2.42
C ALA A 85 22.20 12.30 1.14
N THR A 86 22.99 11.90 0.14
CA THR A 86 23.10 12.56 -1.16
C THR A 86 21.97 12.15 -2.11
N LEU A 87 21.19 11.13 -1.76
CA LEU A 87 20.05 10.72 -2.55
C LEU A 87 18.91 11.73 -2.39
N PRO A 88 18.18 12.02 -3.48
CA PRO A 88 17.02 12.88 -3.40
C PRO A 88 16.01 12.43 -2.34
N PRO A 89 15.30 13.36 -1.66
CA PRO A 89 14.39 13.04 -0.55
C PRO A 89 13.37 11.94 -0.86
N SER A 90 12.87 11.84 -2.08
CA SER A 90 11.92 10.80 -2.48
C SER A 90 12.53 9.41 -2.55
N ILE A 91 13.79 9.27 -2.98
CA ILE A 91 14.49 7.99 -2.98
C ILE A 91 14.78 7.56 -1.54
N ARG A 92 15.05 8.53 -0.65
CA ARG A 92 15.24 8.25 0.78
C ARG A 92 13.98 7.72 1.48
N ALA A 93 12.79 8.01 0.94
CA ALA A 93 11.53 7.45 1.46
C ALA A 93 11.28 6.01 1.00
N TRP A 94 12.01 5.51 -0.01
CA TRP A 94 11.79 4.18 -0.55
C TRP A 94 12.04 3.06 0.46
N PRO A 95 13.14 3.06 1.25
CA PRO A 95 13.31 2.08 2.34
C PRO A 95 12.24 2.19 3.43
N LEU A 96 11.73 3.39 3.71
CA LEU A 96 10.62 3.57 4.66
C LEU A 96 9.33 2.92 4.13
N ALA A 97 9.02 3.10 2.85
CA ALA A 97 7.86 2.47 2.22
C ALA A 97 7.96 0.93 2.27
N VAL A 98 9.16 0.38 2.03
CA VAL A 98 9.45 -1.06 2.17
C VAL A 98 9.26 -1.50 3.62
N GLY A 99 9.85 -0.79 4.57
CA GLY A 99 9.76 -1.09 6.00
C GLY A 99 8.31 -1.11 6.49
N PHE A 100 7.52 -0.09 6.15
CA PHE A 100 6.12 -0.03 6.59
C PHE A 100 5.25 -1.13 5.98
N HIS A 101 5.42 -1.45 4.68
CA HIS A 101 4.69 -2.56 4.07
C HIS A 101 5.07 -3.91 4.68
N LEU A 102 6.36 -4.14 4.94
CA LEU A 102 6.83 -5.40 5.53
C LEU A 102 6.35 -5.58 6.96
N ILE A 103 6.40 -4.53 7.78
CA ILE A 103 5.94 -4.60 9.17
C ILE A 103 4.41 -4.74 9.20
N ALA A 104 3.68 -4.08 8.30
CA ALA A 104 2.23 -4.27 8.18
C ALA A 104 1.89 -5.72 7.80
N ALA A 105 2.57 -6.29 6.80
CA ALA A 105 2.40 -7.68 6.39
C ALA A 105 2.77 -8.67 7.49
N ALA A 106 3.87 -8.43 8.22
CA ALA A 106 4.27 -9.23 9.36
C ALA A 106 3.22 -9.17 10.49
N SER A 107 2.68 -7.98 10.77
CA SER A 107 1.64 -7.77 11.77
C SER A 107 0.34 -8.52 11.41
N ALA A 108 -0.14 -8.40 10.17
CA ALA A 108 -1.31 -9.16 9.71
C ALA A 108 -1.05 -10.68 9.68
N THR A 109 0.17 -11.10 9.33
CA THR A 109 0.57 -12.52 9.37
C THR A 109 0.56 -13.04 10.80
N ALA A 110 1.00 -12.26 11.78
CA ALA A 110 0.95 -12.65 13.18
C ALA A 110 -0.51 -12.77 13.69
N GLY A 111 -1.42 -11.94 13.18
CA GLY A 111 -2.86 -12.07 13.42
C GLY A 111 -3.43 -13.40 12.95
N VAL A 112 -3.09 -13.83 11.74
CA VAL A 112 -3.59 -15.09 11.17
C VAL A 112 -2.88 -16.32 11.74
N ALA A 113 -1.55 -16.27 11.92
CA ALA A 113 -0.74 -17.42 12.32
C ALA A 113 -0.74 -17.65 13.83
N PHE A 114 -0.75 -16.58 14.62
CA PHE A 114 -0.58 -16.64 16.08
C PHE A 114 -1.77 -16.06 16.86
N GLY A 115 -2.79 -15.52 16.18
CA GLY A 115 -3.89 -14.82 16.84
C GLY A 115 -3.46 -13.54 17.55
N ARG A 116 -2.30 -12.97 17.17
CA ARG A 116 -1.70 -11.80 17.81
C ARG A 116 -1.51 -10.69 16.80
N GLU A 117 -2.43 -9.74 16.82
CA GLU A 117 -2.36 -8.53 16.01
C GLU A 117 -3.00 -7.38 16.76
N ASP A 118 -2.39 -6.20 16.65
CA ASP A 118 -3.08 -4.94 16.94
C ASP A 118 -3.45 -4.28 15.61
N ARG A 119 -4.73 -4.41 15.24
CA ARG A 119 -5.27 -3.89 13.97
C ARG A 119 -5.11 -2.38 13.83
N ARG A 120 -4.98 -1.64 14.94
CA ARG A 120 -4.70 -0.19 14.94
C ARG A 120 -3.29 0.09 14.45
N VAL A 121 -2.34 -0.72 14.91
CA VAL A 121 -0.94 -0.65 14.47
C VAL A 121 -0.83 -1.05 13.00
N THR A 122 -1.49 -2.14 12.58
CA THR A 122 -1.51 -2.57 11.18
C THR A 122 -2.08 -1.48 10.26
N GLY A 123 -3.24 -0.92 10.61
CA GLY A 123 -3.85 0.19 9.88
C GLY A 123 -2.97 1.44 9.85
N GLY A 124 -2.32 1.77 10.96
CA GLY A 124 -1.40 2.92 11.06
C GLY A 124 -0.16 2.73 10.17
N LEU A 125 0.41 1.52 10.15
CA LEU A 125 1.52 1.16 9.27
C LEU A 125 1.10 1.24 7.80
N LEU A 126 -0.11 0.83 7.43
CA LEU A 126 -0.62 0.99 6.06
C LEU A 126 -0.79 2.47 5.68
N ALA A 127 -1.25 3.33 6.60
CA ALA A 127 -1.32 4.76 6.34
C ALA A 127 0.07 5.39 6.12
N LEU A 128 1.05 5.03 6.96
CA LEU A 128 2.44 5.47 6.80
C LEU A 128 3.08 4.91 5.52
N ALA A 129 2.79 3.65 5.19
CA ALA A 129 3.22 3.01 3.96
C ALA A 129 2.67 3.73 2.72
N ALA A 130 1.39 4.07 2.72
CA ALA A 130 0.78 4.85 1.65
C ALA A 130 1.40 6.24 1.50
N ALA A 131 1.63 6.95 2.62
CA ALA A 131 2.27 8.26 2.61
C ALA A 131 3.70 8.20 2.06
N ALA A 132 4.49 7.21 2.50
CA ALA A 132 5.84 7.00 2.00
C ALA A 132 5.84 6.65 0.49
N THR A 133 4.97 5.74 0.06
CA THR A 133 4.81 5.38 -1.36
C THR A 133 4.37 6.57 -2.22
N LEU A 134 3.44 7.39 -1.72
CA LEU A 134 3.00 8.60 -2.40
C LEU A 134 4.13 9.62 -2.52
N TRP A 135 4.95 9.78 -1.49
CA TRP A 135 6.12 10.67 -1.52
C TRP A 135 7.16 10.23 -2.56
N VAL A 136 7.38 8.91 -2.70
CA VAL A 136 8.20 8.36 -3.79
C VAL A 136 7.61 8.75 -5.14
N ALA A 137 6.31 8.48 -5.36
CA ALA A 137 5.61 8.78 -6.61
C ALA A 137 5.62 10.28 -6.96
N ALA A 138 5.38 11.16 -5.99
CA ALA A 138 5.43 12.60 -6.18
C ALA A 138 6.83 13.07 -6.59
N GLY A 139 7.89 12.55 -5.94
CA GLY A 139 9.25 12.91 -6.30
C GLY A 139 9.72 12.35 -7.65
N LEU A 140 9.12 11.26 -8.13
CA LEU A 140 9.27 10.79 -9.50
C LEU A 140 8.55 11.75 -10.46
N GLY A 141 7.31 12.13 -10.16
CA GLY A 141 6.51 13.05 -10.97
C GLY A 141 7.18 14.40 -11.20
N VAL A 142 7.83 14.97 -10.20
CA VAL A 142 8.59 16.22 -10.35
C VAL A 142 9.78 16.09 -11.30
N ARG A 143 10.38 14.90 -11.42
CA ARG A 143 11.55 14.65 -12.29
C ARG A 143 11.18 14.22 -13.71
N PHE A 144 10.11 13.45 -13.84
CA PHE A 144 9.61 12.98 -15.14
C PHE A 144 8.61 13.94 -15.77
N GLY A 145 8.03 14.86 -15.00
CA GLY A 145 7.09 15.88 -15.48
C GLY A 145 7.73 17.06 -16.22
N VAL A 146 8.97 16.93 -16.70
CA VAL A 146 9.65 17.95 -17.50
C VAL A 146 9.54 17.57 -18.98
N GLY A 147 8.53 18.08 -19.69
CA GLY A 147 8.26 17.77 -21.10
C GLY A 147 6.77 17.62 -21.45
N ALA A 148 6.45 17.06 -22.62
CA ALA A 148 5.07 16.96 -23.16
C ALA A 148 4.09 16.12 -22.30
N THR A 149 4.60 15.36 -21.32
CA THR A 149 3.83 14.57 -20.35
C THR A 149 3.70 15.26 -18.98
N ALA A 150 3.90 16.59 -18.89
CA ALA A 150 3.80 17.42 -17.67
C ALA A 150 2.38 17.55 -17.07
N GLY A 151 1.58 16.47 -17.07
CA GLY A 151 0.28 16.40 -16.43
C GLY A 151 0.33 15.64 -15.10
N TRP A 152 -0.75 15.74 -14.33
CA TRP A 152 -0.99 14.96 -13.11
C TRP A 152 -0.90 13.43 -13.29
N LEU A 153 -0.91 12.94 -14.55
CA LEU A 153 -0.76 11.54 -14.95
C LEU A 153 0.68 11.15 -15.35
N ALA A 154 1.65 12.05 -15.24
CA ALA A 154 3.06 11.76 -15.54
C ALA A 154 3.58 10.54 -14.76
N VAL A 155 3.06 10.34 -13.54
CA VAL A 155 3.34 9.20 -12.69
C VAL A 155 2.04 8.80 -11.98
N LEU A 156 1.62 7.54 -12.14
CA LEU A 156 0.42 7.01 -11.50
C LEU A 156 0.81 6.39 -10.15
N PRO A 157 0.32 6.91 -9.00
CA PRO A 157 0.69 6.43 -7.66
C PRO A 157 -0.13 5.18 -7.25
N VAL A 158 -0.12 4.15 -8.09
CA VAL A 158 -0.99 2.96 -7.97
C VAL A 158 -0.87 2.30 -6.60
N GLY A 159 0.36 2.13 -6.10
CA GLY A 159 0.61 1.51 -4.80
C GLY A 159 0.05 2.33 -3.65
N ALA A 160 0.19 3.66 -3.65
CA ALA A 160 -0.36 4.50 -2.59
C ALA A 160 -1.89 4.42 -2.55
N LEU A 161 -2.54 4.44 -3.72
CA LEU A 161 -3.99 4.32 -3.83
C LEU A 161 -4.49 2.94 -3.37
N ALA A 162 -3.82 1.87 -3.79
CA ALA A 162 -4.14 0.51 -3.38
C ALA A 162 -3.97 0.34 -1.85
N THR A 163 -2.87 0.82 -1.28
CA THR A 163 -2.61 0.75 0.16
C THR A 163 -3.62 1.56 0.96
N LEU A 164 -4.01 2.75 0.50
CA LEU A 164 -5.08 3.53 1.14
C LEU A 164 -6.42 2.80 1.06
N ALA A 165 -6.76 2.22 -0.08
CA ALA A 165 -8.00 1.47 -0.23
C ALA A 165 -8.07 0.29 0.75
N VAL A 166 -7.00 -0.50 0.85
CA VAL A 166 -6.91 -1.60 1.83
C VAL A 166 -7.00 -1.07 3.26
N GLY A 167 -6.24 -0.02 3.60
CA GLY A 167 -6.26 0.59 4.93
C GLY A 167 -7.65 1.10 5.34
N LEU A 168 -8.36 1.76 4.43
CA LEU A 168 -9.70 2.31 4.68
C LEU A 168 -10.77 1.22 4.78
N VAL A 169 -10.74 0.23 3.88
CA VAL A 169 -11.77 -0.81 3.80
C VAL A 169 -11.59 -1.86 4.90
N ALA A 170 -10.36 -2.35 5.12
CA ALA A 170 -10.09 -3.41 6.09
C ALA A 170 -9.81 -2.87 7.50
N TYR A 171 -9.15 -1.72 7.65
CA TYR A 171 -8.68 -1.21 8.95
C TYR A 171 -9.29 0.14 9.35
N GLY A 172 -10.19 0.72 8.55
CA GLY A 172 -10.69 2.08 8.78
C GLY A 172 -11.50 2.24 10.06
N ALA A 173 -12.24 1.21 10.48
CA ALA A 173 -12.96 1.23 11.75
C ALA A 173 -12.01 1.25 12.95
N ASP A 174 -10.91 0.50 12.89
CA ASP A 174 -9.87 0.47 13.92
C ASP A 174 -9.14 1.81 14.03
N LEU A 175 -8.82 2.42 12.89
CA LEU A 175 -8.19 3.74 12.84
C LEU A 175 -9.07 4.84 13.43
N ARG A 176 -10.38 4.86 13.13
CA ARG A 176 -11.31 5.84 13.71
C ARG A 176 -11.39 5.75 15.23
N ARG A 177 -11.23 4.56 15.80
CA ARG A 177 -11.22 4.36 17.27
C ARG A 177 -10.00 4.97 17.96
N ILE A 178 -8.92 5.25 17.23
CA ILE A 178 -7.76 5.97 17.77
C ILE A 178 -8.08 7.46 17.91
N VAL A 179 -8.78 8.04 16.93
CA VAL A 179 -9.09 9.48 16.87
C VAL A 179 -10.23 9.86 17.82
N ALA A 180 -11.16 8.93 18.07
CA ALA A 180 -12.30 9.15 18.95
C ALA A 180 -12.00 8.89 20.44
N ALA A 181 -10.78 8.49 20.78
CA ALA A 181 -10.32 8.21 22.15
C ALA A 181 -9.51 9.40 22.68
#